data_AF-A0A0Q6QQ82-F1
#
_entry.id   AF-A0A0Q6QQ82-F1
#
_cell.length_a   1.000
_cell.length_b   1.000
_cell.length_c   1.000
_cell.angle_alpha   90.00
_cell.angle_beta   90.00
_cell.angle_gamma   90.00
#
_symmetry.space_group_name_H-M   'P 1'
#
loop_
_entity.id
_entity.type
_entity.pdbx_description
1 polymer ?
#
loop_
_entity_poly.entity_id
_entity_poly.type
_entity_poly.pdbx_seq_one_letter_code
_entity_poly.pdbx_strand_id
1 'polypeptide(L)'
;MTSTVTAAAVSKNFGAYQDAAVRDPVIITKNGRPRTVLIAYEDYLRLTKRDRRVELTAALSDDELAEIEASSMDQGRDHFNSELLTGKHAAD
;
A
#
# COMPACT_ATOMS: atom_id res chain seq x y z
N MET A 1 -3.48 15.19 15.21
CA MET A 1 -4.74 15.53 14.51
C MET A 1 -4.38 16.05 13.13
N THR A 2 -4.93 15.45 12.06
CA THR A 2 -4.67 15.86 10.67
C THR A 2 -5.09 17.30 10.42
N SER A 3 -4.18 18.14 9.93
CA SER A 3 -4.46 19.55 9.63
C SER A 3 -4.77 19.76 8.14
N THR A 4 -5.66 20.70 7.83
CA THR A 4 -5.98 21.08 6.43
C THR A 4 -5.60 22.53 6.20
N VAL A 5 -4.74 22.78 5.21
CA VAL A 5 -4.15 24.09 4.94
C VAL A 5 -4.15 24.39 3.44
N THR A 6 -4.01 25.66 3.09
CA THR A 6 -3.92 26.07 1.68
C THR A 6 -2.48 25.97 1.19
N ALA A 7 -2.29 25.73 -0.11
CA ALA A 7 -0.95 25.76 -0.72
C ALA A 7 -0.20 27.06 -0.43
N ALA A 8 -0.90 28.21 -0.41
CA ALA A 8 -0.30 29.50 -0.10
C ALA A 8 0.19 29.61 1.36
N ALA A 9 -0.52 29.01 2.32
CA ALA A 9 -0.07 28.96 3.72
C ALA A 9 1.17 28.09 3.86
N VAL A 10 1.20 26.94 3.17
CA VAL A 10 2.35 26.03 3.16
C VAL A 10 3.59 26.69 2.57
N SER A 11 3.46 27.40 1.45
CA SER A 11 4.60 28.10 0.84
C SER A 11 5.18 29.19 1.75
N LYS A 12 4.33 29.87 2.53
CA LYS A 12 4.78 30.93 3.45
C LYS A 12 5.51 30.40 4.68
N ASN A 13 5.05 29.27 5.23
CA ASN A 13 5.57 28.71 6.49
C ASN A 13 6.02 27.24 6.33
N PHE A 14 6.77 26.95 5.26
CA PHE A 14 7.05 25.56 4.87
C PHE A 14 7.69 24.72 5.99
N GLY A 15 8.69 25.26 6.69
CA GLY A 15 9.38 24.54 7.76
C GLY A 15 8.44 24.10 8.88
N ALA A 16 7.53 24.96 9.34
CA ALA A 16 6.58 24.62 10.39
C ALA A 16 5.62 23.49 9.96
N TYR A 17 5.20 23.47 8.69
CA TYR A 17 4.35 22.41 8.17
C TYR A 17 5.12 21.12 7.89
N GLN A 18 6.41 21.21 7.57
CA GLN A 18 7.29 20.05 7.50
C GLN A 18 7.43 19.39 8.88
N ASP A 19 7.72 20.17 9.92
CA ASP A 19 7.81 19.66 11.30
C ASP A 19 6.48 19.07 11.78
N ALA A 20 5.36 19.71 11.43
CA ALA A 20 4.03 19.17 11.72
C ALA A 20 3.78 17.84 11.00
N ALA A 21 4.18 17.72 9.73
CA ALA A 21 4.00 16.53 8.91
C ALA A 21 4.82 15.31 9.38
N VAL A 22 5.85 15.52 10.20
CA VAL A 22 6.56 14.43 10.88
C VAL A 22 5.68 13.74 11.93
N ARG A 23 4.73 14.47 12.53
CA ARG A 23 3.86 13.97 13.61
C ARG A 23 2.49 13.53 13.10
N ASP A 24 1.90 14.34 12.23
CA ASP A 24 0.55 14.15 11.72
C ASP A 24 0.47 14.57 10.24
N PRO A 25 -0.24 13.84 9.37
CA PRO A 25 -0.40 14.25 7.97
C PRO A 25 -1.01 15.65 7.81
N VAL A 26 -0.55 16.38 6.81
CA VAL A 26 -1.04 17.73 6.47
C VAL A 26 -1.71 17.70 5.11
N ILE A 27 -3.00 17.96 5.05
CA ILE A 27 -3.78 18.05 3.81
C ILE A 27 -3.60 19.44 3.20
N ILE A 28 -3.11 19.48 1.97
CA ILE A 28 -2.89 20.71 1.22
C ILE A 28 -4.00 20.88 0.19
N THR A 29 -4.66 22.03 0.26
CA THR A 29 -5.78 22.39 -0.59
C THR A 29 -5.38 23.42 -1.65
N LYS A 30 -6.06 23.35 -2.80
CA LYS A 30 -6.07 24.40 -3.83
C LYS A 30 -7.53 24.74 -4.14
N ASN A 31 -7.87 26.03 -4.05
CA ASN A 31 -9.24 26.52 -4.25
C ASN A 31 -10.27 25.78 -3.37
N GLY A 32 -9.95 25.55 -2.10
CA GLY A 32 -10.82 24.87 -1.13
C GLY A 32 -10.89 23.34 -1.27
N ARG A 33 -10.29 22.75 -2.30
CA ARG A 33 -10.30 21.29 -2.52
C ARG A 33 -8.97 20.65 -2.12
N PRO A 34 -8.97 19.55 -1.34
CA PRO A 34 -7.78 18.74 -1.10
C PRO A 34 -7.13 18.30 -2.41
N ARG A 35 -5.81 18.43 -2.53
CA ARG A 35 -5.07 18.08 -3.75
C ARG A 35 -3.84 17.22 -3.48
N THR A 36 -3.12 17.51 -2.41
CA THR A 36 -1.96 16.73 -1.99
C THR A 36 -1.94 16.60 -0.46
N VAL A 37 -1.14 15.66 0.04
CA VAL A 37 -0.86 15.48 1.45
C VAL A 37 0.65 15.54 1.65
N LEU A 38 1.10 16.23 2.68
CA LEU A 38 2.49 16.17 3.17
C LEU A 38 2.53 15.22 4.36
N ILE A 39 3.48 14.28 4.32
CA ILE A 39 3.72 13.26 5.35
C ILE A 39 5.22 13.08 5.57
N ALA A 40 5.56 12.49 6.71
CA ALA A 40 6.90 11.98 6.96
C ALA A 40 7.34 11.00 5.85
N TYR A 41 8.63 11.00 5.55
CA TYR A 41 9.21 10.07 4.58
C TYR A 41 9.00 8.60 4.98
N GLU A 42 9.12 8.28 6.27
CA GLU A 42 8.92 6.92 6.78
C GLU A 42 7.46 6.45 6.58
N ASP A 43 6.50 7.35 6.75
CA ASP A 43 5.09 7.06 6.50
C ASP A 43 4.84 6.84 5.00
N TYR A 44 5.47 7.63 4.13
CA TYR A 44 5.43 7.40 2.68
C TYR A 44 5.96 6.00 2.34
N LEU A 45 7.13 5.62 2.84
CA LEU A 45 7.69 4.28 2.60
C LEU A 45 6.77 3.16 3.11
N ARG A 46 6.20 3.32 4.32
CA ARG A 46 5.26 2.33 4.88
C ARG A 46 4.01 2.17 4.01
N LEU A 47 3.50 3.27 3.46
CA LEU A 47 2.35 3.26 2.55
C LEU A 47 2.71 2.64 1.20
N THR A 48 3.83 3.02 0.59
CA THR A 48 4.28 2.49 -0.69
C THR A 48 4.55 0.98 -0.62
N LYS A 49 5.08 0.47 0.49
CA LYS A 49 5.26 -0.99 0.69
C LYS A 49 3.94 -1.78 0.70
N ARG A 50 2.84 -1.13 1.05
CA ARG A 50 1.50 -1.73 1.08
C ARG A 50 0.69 -1.43 -0.17
N ASP A 51 1.26 -0.69 -1.12
CA ASP A 51 0.59 -0.42 -2.37
C ASP A 51 0.45 -1.73 -3.14
N ARG A 52 -0.77 -2.01 -3.60
CA ARG A 52 -1.05 -3.28 -4.28
C ARG A 52 -0.42 -3.21 -5.66
N ARG A 53 0.64 -3.98 -5.86
CA ARG A 53 1.23 -4.18 -7.19
C ARG A 53 0.42 -5.25 -7.93
N VAL A 54 0.03 -4.92 -9.15
CA VAL A 54 -0.59 -5.86 -10.08
C VAL A 54 0.45 -6.17 -11.14
N GLU A 55 0.90 -7.42 -11.17
CA GLU A 55 1.87 -7.91 -12.13
C GLU A 55 1.23 -9.00 -12.98
N LEU A 56 1.69 -9.12 -14.23
CA LEU A 56 1.22 -10.18 -15.11
C LEU A 56 1.80 -11.50 -14.62
N THR A 57 1.00 -12.55 -14.60
CA THR A 57 1.47 -13.90 -14.27
C THR A 57 2.59 -14.35 -15.21
N ALA A 58 2.56 -13.91 -16.48
CA ALA A 58 3.60 -14.18 -17.46
C ALA A 58 4.94 -13.46 -17.19
N ALA A 59 4.99 -12.56 -16.22
CA ALA A 59 6.21 -11.85 -15.84
C ALA A 59 6.92 -12.47 -14.61
N LEU A 60 6.31 -13.48 -13.98
CA LEU A 60 6.94 -14.22 -12.88
C LEU A 60 8.19 -14.95 -13.40
N SER A 61 9.28 -14.80 -12.66
CA SER A 61 10.50 -15.57 -12.90
C SER A 61 10.34 -17.03 -12.46
N ASP A 62 11.23 -17.90 -12.97
CA ASP A 62 11.25 -19.31 -12.59
C ASP A 62 11.47 -19.49 -11.07
N ASP A 63 12.29 -18.65 -10.46
CA ASP A 63 12.56 -18.68 -9.01
C ASP A 63 11.29 -18.32 -8.21
N GLU A 64 10.55 -17.29 -8.63
CA GLU A 64 9.28 -16.90 -7.98
C GLU A 64 8.20 -17.96 -8.14
N LEU A 65 8.12 -18.59 -9.32
CA LEU A 65 7.20 -19.72 -9.56
C LEU A 65 7.52 -20.89 -8.63
N ALA A 66 8.80 -21.25 -8.49
CA ALA A 66 9.23 -22.31 -7.59
C ALA A 66 8.91 -22.00 -6.12
N GLU A 67 9.07 -20.75 -5.68
CA GLU A 67 8.68 -20.32 -4.33
C GLU A 67 7.17 -20.43 -4.10
N ILE A 68 6.34 -20.06 -5.09
CA ILE A 68 4.90 -20.19 -5.02
C ILE A 68 4.48 -21.67 -4.96
N GLU A 69 5.06 -22.53 -5.79
CA GLU A 69 4.77 -23.97 -5.79
C GLU A 69 5.17 -24.64 -4.46
N ALA A 70 6.27 -24.21 -3.84
CA ALA A 70 6.71 -24.70 -2.54
C ALA A 70 5.92 -24.12 -1.35
N SER A 71 5.13 -23.07 -1.58
CA SER A 71 4.36 -22.42 -0.51
C SER A 71 3.28 -23.36 0.03
N SER A 72 3.04 -23.27 1.34
CA SER A 72 2.01 -24.05 2.02
C SER A 72 1.08 -23.12 2.80
N MET A 73 -0.13 -23.61 3.08
CA MET A 73 -1.05 -22.90 3.95
C MET A 73 -0.43 -22.70 5.33
N ASP A 74 -0.76 -21.57 5.94
CA ASP A 74 -0.47 -21.35 7.34
C ASP A 74 -1.30 -22.33 8.21
N GLN A 75 -0.78 -22.77 9.35
CA GLN A 75 -1.36 -23.87 10.15
C GLN A 75 -2.83 -23.61 10.53
N GLY A 76 -3.21 -22.36 10.82
CA GLY A 76 -4.60 -21.99 11.14
C GLY A 76 -5.58 -22.10 9.94
N ARG A 77 -5.06 -22.29 8.73
CA ARG A 77 -5.77 -22.34 7.45
C ARG A 77 -5.61 -23.67 6.72
N ASP A 78 -4.96 -24.67 7.31
CA ASP A 78 -4.74 -25.99 6.69
C ASP A 78 -6.03 -26.69 6.24
N HIS A 79 -7.16 -26.43 6.90
CA HIS A 79 -8.46 -27.02 6.53
C HIS A 79 -8.89 -26.65 5.09
N PHE A 80 -8.44 -25.53 4.54
CA PHE A 80 -8.73 -25.15 3.14
C PHE A 80 -8.06 -26.08 2.12
N ASN A 81 -7.00 -26.82 2.49
CA ASN A 81 -6.40 -27.80 1.58
C ASN A 81 -7.39 -28.91 1.18
N SER A 82 -8.42 -29.16 2.00
CA SER A 82 -9.50 -30.10 1.65
C SER A 82 -10.33 -29.65 0.43
N GLU A 83 -10.37 -28.35 0.13
CA GLU A 83 -11.11 -27.81 -1.01
C GLU A 83 -10.45 -28.17 -2.35
N LEU A 84 -9.12 -28.31 -2.38
CA LEU A 84 -8.37 -28.70 -3.58
C LEU A 84 -8.74 -30.10 -4.08
N LEU A 85 -9.13 -30.99 -3.17
CA LEU A 85 -9.51 -32.37 -3.49
C LEU A 85 -10.93 -32.47 -4.10
N THR A 86 -11.74 -31.43 -3.90
CA THR A 86 -13.17 -31.43 -4.25
C THR A 86 -13.41 -30.93 -5.69
N GLY A 87 -12.42 -30.28 -6.31
CA GLY A 87 -12.54 -29.59 -7.60
C GLY A 87 -11.77 -30.19 -8.77
N LYS A 88 -11.78 -31.52 -8.99
CA LYS A 88 -11.10 -32.15 -10.14
C LYS A 88 -11.70 -31.80 -11.53
N HIS A 89 -12.58 -30.80 -11.65
CA HIS A 89 -13.26 -30.41 -12.89
C HIS A 89 -13.43 -28.89 -13.04
N ALA A 90 -12.34 -28.13 -13.17
CA ALA A 90 -12.44 -26.69 -13.50
C ALA A 90 -11.46 -26.22 -14.58
N ALA A 91 -10.90 -27.15 -15.37
CA ALA A 91 -10.14 -26.84 -16.57
C ALA A 91 -10.37 -27.92 -17.63
N ASP A 92 -11.57 -27.90 -18.21
CA ASP A 92 -11.87 -28.36 -19.58
C ASP A 92 -12.67 -27.23 -20.26
#